data_AF-A0AAV4XRD6-F1
#
_entry.id   AF-A0AAV4XRD6-F1
#
_cell.length_a   1.000
_cell.length_b   1.000
_cell.length_c   1.000
_cell.angle_alpha   90.00
_cell.angle_beta   90.00
_cell.angle_gamma   90.00
#
_symmetry.space_group_name_H-M   'P 1'
#
loop_
_entity.id
_entity.type
_entity.pdbx_description
1 polymer ?
#
loop_
_entity_poly.entity_id
_entity_poly.type
_entity_poly.pdbx_seq_one_letter_code
_entity_poly.pdbx_strand_id
1 'polypeptide(L)'
;MLLFRTEPSLFVSPLSEPQEIDFKAAEQEMERLKKSNQIIKSKSVIHDVRLMIHVESPLKVSQNVFVFGSVAEGSQAVTNAFLEFPYIPSSLKVTAHASYINNYGAPRIIDASALLPFIVVAKPCPPVKEAEIKIMIDINKKPLLLNELFPDMFMDGTSSYSGGALGIEYYSGHSVTIMPSKTAQRYRIQSDQLSALWLVVSELVRRLQHKFRKEPDNSKLICSFTSPLPLPEYFKIIEDHFTGCSKETSH
;
A
#
# COMPACT_ATOMS: atom_id res chain seq x y z
N MET A 1 -40.88 -1.77 42.35
CA MET A 1 -40.27 -0.48 42.74
C MET A 1 -38.78 -0.59 42.46
N LEU A 2 -38.32 -0.05 41.33
CA LEU A 2 -36.91 -0.09 40.92
C LEU A 2 -36.20 1.12 41.53
N LEU A 3 -35.22 0.89 42.40
CA LEU A 3 -34.38 1.94 42.97
C LEU A 3 -33.30 2.32 41.95
N PHE A 4 -33.33 3.55 41.46
CA PHE A 4 -32.27 4.13 40.64
C PHE A 4 -31.04 4.41 41.52
N ARG A 5 -29.92 3.76 41.22
CA ARG A 5 -28.66 3.94 41.94
C ARG A 5 -27.90 5.12 41.32
N THR A 6 -27.72 6.20 42.10
CA THR A 6 -27.00 7.42 41.70
C THR A 6 -25.56 7.42 42.27
N GLU A 7 -24.77 6.40 41.93
CA GLU A 7 -23.33 6.43 42.22
C GLU A 7 -22.56 6.84 40.95
N PRO A 8 -21.82 7.96 40.94
CA PRO A 8 -20.93 8.30 39.83
C PRO A 8 -19.74 7.33 39.84
N SER A 9 -19.65 6.48 38.82
CA SER A 9 -18.50 5.60 38.62
C SER A 9 -17.28 6.40 38.19
N LEU A 10 -16.19 6.29 38.94
CA LEU A 10 -14.89 6.81 38.51
C LEU A 10 -14.37 5.97 37.34
N PHE A 11 -14.12 6.61 36.19
CA PHE A 11 -13.39 6.01 35.07
C PHE A 11 -11.90 5.96 35.40
N VAL A 12 -11.49 4.97 36.19
CA VAL A 12 -10.08 4.64 36.41
C VAL A 12 -9.86 3.22 35.91
N SER A 13 -8.80 3.03 35.14
CA SER A 13 -8.38 1.69 34.70
C SER A 13 -8.26 0.78 35.92
N PRO A 14 -8.89 -0.40 35.92
CA PRO A 14 -8.83 -1.30 37.06
C PRO A 14 -7.38 -1.68 37.33
N LEU A 15 -6.98 -1.67 38.61
CA LEU A 15 -5.72 -2.26 39.05
C LEU A 15 -5.84 -3.78 38.90
N SER A 16 -5.62 -4.28 37.69
CA SER A 16 -5.49 -5.71 37.42
C SER A 16 -4.06 -6.17 37.68
N GLU A 17 -3.90 -7.43 38.07
CA GLU A 17 -2.60 -8.11 38.10
C GLU A 17 -1.84 -7.89 36.78
N PRO A 18 -0.50 -7.80 36.81
CA PRO A 18 0.30 -7.54 35.62
C PRO A 18 0.11 -8.68 34.62
N GLN A 19 -0.81 -8.48 33.67
CA GLN A 19 -0.84 -9.27 32.45
C GLN A 19 0.41 -8.86 31.69
N GLU A 20 1.42 -9.73 31.65
CA GLU A 20 2.62 -9.51 30.83
C GLU A 20 2.16 -9.31 29.38
N ILE A 21 2.23 -8.06 28.93
CA ILE A 21 2.10 -7.75 27.52
C ILE A 21 3.30 -8.43 26.87
N ASP A 22 3.05 -9.40 26.00
CA ASP A 22 4.13 -10.04 25.25
C ASP A 22 4.75 -9.02 24.29
N PHE A 23 5.76 -8.32 24.80
CA PHE A 23 6.47 -7.29 24.06
C PHE A 23 7.12 -7.86 22.80
N LYS A 24 7.46 -9.15 22.75
CA LYS A 24 8.01 -9.79 21.55
C LYS A 24 6.94 -10.01 20.50
N ALA A 25 5.76 -10.50 20.87
CA ALA A 25 4.64 -10.63 19.93
C ALA A 25 4.17 -9.26 19.43
N ALA A 26 4.08 -8.27 20.33
CA ALA A 26 3.73 -6.90 19.97
C ALA A 26 4.81 -6.24 19.10
N GLU A 27 6.10 -6.46 19.36
CA GLU A 27 7.20 -5.93 18.55
C GLU A 27 7.31 -6.67 17.21
N GLN A 28 7.05 -7.97 17.16
CA GLN A 28 6.98 -8.73 15.91
C GLN A 28 5.78 -8.32 15.05
N GLU A 29 4.63 -8.02 15.68
CA GLU A 29 3.47 -7.44 15.00
C GLU A 29 3.73 -5.98 14.59
N MET A 30 4.45 -5.21 15.40
CA MET A 30 4.86 -3.84 15.08
C MET A 30 5.94 -3.78 13.98
N GLU A 31 6.76 -4.82 13.84
CA GLU A 31 7.71 -4.99 12.73
C GLU A 31 7.03 -5.54 11.47
N ARG A 32 5.95 -6.34 11.62
CA ARG A 32 5.03 -6.65 10.52
C ARG A 32 4.31 -5.40 10.02
N LEU A 33 3.93 -4.50 10.92
CA LEU A 33 3.39 -3.17 10.60
C LEU A 33 4.51 -2.24 10.14
N LYS A 34 4.79 -2.25 8.85
CA LYS A 34 5.93 -1.53 8.26
C LYS A 34 5.88 -0.03 8.58
N LYS A 35 6.77 0.40 9.48
CA LYS A 35 7.03 1.81 9.85
C LYS A 35 7.34 2.64 8.60
N SER A 36 6.48 3.61 8.29
CA SER A 36 6.80 4.64 7.31
C SER A 36 7.55 5.78 8.02
N ASN A 37 8.87 5.69 8.08
CA ASN A 37 9.69 6.78 8.63
C ASN A 37 9.78 7.92 7.61
N GLN A 38 9.12 9.04 7.88
CA GLN A 38 9.26 10.24 7.07
C GLN A 38 10.15 11.26 7.80
N ILE A 39 11.35 11.46 7.24
CA ILE A 39 12.33 12.36 7.84
C ILE A 39 12.17 13.74 7.22
N ILE A 40 11.77 14.73 8.01
CA ILE A 40 11.86 16.15 7.63
C ILE A 40 13.30 16.60 7.86
N LYS A 41 13.98 17.07 6.82
CA LYS A 41 15.31 17.68 6.94
C LYS A 41 15.22 19.16 6.58
N SER A 42 15.58 20.03 7.51
CA SER A 42 15.67 21.48 7.26
C SER A 42 17.11 21.94 7.42
N LYS A 43 17.58 22.80 6.49
CA LYS A 43 18.92 23.43 6.51
C LYS A 43 18.96 24.68 7.41
N SER A 44 17.80 25.11 7.92
CA SER A 44 17.65 26.28 8.79
C SER A 44 16.45 26.07 9.69
N VAL A 45 16.43 26.71 10.86
CA VAL A 45 15.31 26.59 11.80
C VAL A 45 14.06 27.21 11.17
N ILE A 46 12.97 26.44 11.08
CA ILE A 46 11.66 26.92 10.59
C ILE A 46 10.64 26.86 11.73
N HIS A 47 9.68 27.78 11.73
CA HIS A 47 8.70 27.93 12.81
C HIS A 47 7.29 27.58 12.34
N ASP A 48 6.43 27.25 13.31
CA ASP A 48 5.01 26.95 13.12
C ASP A 48 4.76 25.91 12.01
N VAL A 49 5.45 24.77 12.12
CA VAL A 49 5.36 23.70 11.14
C VAL A 49 4.20 22.78 11.49
N ARG A 50 3.27 22.62 10.57
CA ARG A 50 2.21 21.62 10.63
C ARG A 50 2.43 20.60 9.52
N LEU A 51 2.80 19.38 9.91
CA LEU A 51 2.96 18.24 9.03
C LEU A 51 1.66 17.43 9.02
N MET A 52 1.12 17.18 7.83
CA MET A 52 -0.05 16.34 7.62
C MET A 52 0.34 15.17 6.72
N ILE A 53 0.02 13.95 7.14
CA ILE A 53 0.29 12.71 6.40
C ILE A 53 -1.03 12.16 5.89
N HIS A 54 -1.09 11.92 4.59
CA HIS A 54 -2.26 11.44 3.87
C HIS A 54 -1.97 10.10 3.20
N VAL A 55 -2.95 9.20 3.29
CA VAL A 55 -3.00 7.89 2.62
C VAL A 55 -4.40 7.67 2.08
N GLU A 56 -4.53 6.87 1.02
CA GLU A 56 -5.82 6.53 0.44
C GLU A 56 -6.53 5.45 1.25
N SER A 57 -7.84 5.62 1.49
CA SER A 57 -8.66 4.55 2.05
C SER A 57 -8.53 3.26 1.21
N PRO A 58 -8.47 2.06 1.82
CA PRO A 58 -8.66 1.72 3.23
C PRO A 58 -7.39 1.78 4.10
N LEU A 59 -6.30 2.40 3.63
CA LEU A 59 -5.12 2.60 4.46
C LEU A 59 -5.38 3.70 5.48
N LYS A 60 -4.75 3.56 6.65
CA LYS A 60 -4.80 4.54 7.73
C LYS A 60 -3.42 4.72 8.34
N VAL A 61 -3.21 5.90 8.92
CA VAL A 61 -2.02 6.20 9.72
C VAL A 61 -2.43 6.36 11.18
N SER A 62 -1.59 5.89 12.11
CA SER A 62 -1.82 6.02 13.55
C SER A 62 -1.92 7.49 14.00
N GLN A 63 -1.14 8.36 13.36
CA GLN A 63 -1.18 9.80 13.53
C GLN A 63 -1.00 10.49 12.18
N ASN A 64 -1.99 11.29 11.77
CA ASN A 64 -2.00 11.99 10.49
C ASN A 64 -1.58 13.46 10.60
N VAL A 65 -1.51 14.04 11.80
CA VAL A 65 -1.14 15.46 12.00
C VAL A 65 -0.08 15.58 13.10
N PHE A 66 0.97 16.32 12.80
CA PHE A 66 2.02 16.72 13.74
C PHE A 66 2.15 18.24 13.71
N VAL A 67 2.30 18.84 14.88
CA VAL A 67 2.49 20.30 15.03
C VAL A 67 3.81 20.52 15.77
N PHE A 68 4.69 21.30 15.16
CA PHE A 68 5.99 21.66 15.72
C PHE A 68 6.06 23.18 15.84
N GLY A 69 6.35 23.69 17.03
CA GLY A 69 6.62 25.13 17.20
C GLY A 69 7.90 25.57 16.48
N SER A 70 8.88 24.67 16.36
CA SER A 70 10.09 24.88 15.59
C SER A 70 10.68 23.55 15.12
N VAL A 71 11.24 23.51 13.91
CA VAL A 71 11.92 22.36 13.32
C VAL A 71 13.35 22.74 13.02
N ALA A 72 14.29 22.11 13.72
CA ALA A 72 15.73 22.21 13.51
C ALA A 72 16.28 20.93 12.85
N GLU A 73 17.56 20.93 12.52
CA GLU A 73 18.25 19.75 12.00
C GLU A 73 18.13 18.56 12.97
N GLY A 74 17.70 17.40 12.46
CA GLY A 74 17.48 16.19 13.27
C GLY A 74 16.05 15.96 13.77
N SER A 75 15.15 16.95 13.65
CA SER A 75 13.73 16.79 14.01
C SER A 75 13.07 15.70 13.17
N GLN A 76 12.28 14.82 13.80
CA GLN A 76 11.65 13.69 13.12
C GLN A 76 10.20 13.52 13.58
N ALA A 77 9.34 13.12 12.63
CA ALA A 77 7.98 12.68 12.87
C ALA A 77 7.87 11.21 12.45
N VAL A 78 7.25 10.38 13.28
CA VAL A 78 7.08 8.95 12.98
C VAL A 78 5.61 8.61 13.11
N THR A 79 5.08 7.92 12.11
CA THR A 79 3.72 7.38 12.11
C THR A 79 3.72 5.98 11.50
N ASN A 80 2.77 5.15 11.92
CA ASN A 80 2.60 3.81 11.39
C ASN A 80 1.45 3.82 10.39
N ALA A 81 1.70 3.28 9.19
CA ALA A 81 0.67 3.09 8.18
C ALA A 81 0.24 1.62 8.16
N PHE A 82 -1.07 1.39 8.16
CA PHE A 82 -1.64 0.04 8.20
C PHE A 82 -2.94 -0.01 7.38
N LEU A 83 -3.35 -1.22 7.04
CA LEU A 83 -4.61 -1.48 6.36
C LEU A 83 -5.73 -1.56 7.41
N GLU A 84 -6.67 -0.60 7.42
CA GLU A 84 -7.76 -0.59 8.40
C GLU A 84 -8.88 -1.56 8.03
N PHE A 85 -9.21 -1.63 6.74
CA PHE A 85 -10.26 -2.51 6.23
C PHE A 85 -9.71 -3.46 5.17
N PRO A 86 -10.22 -4.70 5.08
CA PRO A 86 -9.78 -5.69 4.11
C PRO A 86 -10.33 -5.40 2.70
N TYR A 87 -10.11 -4.20 2.19
CA TYR A 87 -10.37 -3.81 0.81
C TYR A 87 -9.06 -3.54 0.08
N ILE A 88 -9.09 -3.56 -1.25
CA ILE A 88 -7.91 -3.29 -2.07
C ILE A 88 -7.79 -1.77 -2.22
N PRO A 89 -6.68 -1.13 -1.77
CA PRO A 89 -6.50 0.30 -1.98
C PRO A 89 -6.33 0.66 -3.46
N SER A 90 -6.70 1.88 -3.81
CA SER A 90 -6.42 2.44 -5.15
C SER A 90 -4.93 2.74 -5.35
N SER A 91 -4.21 3.02 -4.26
CA SER A 91 -2.80 3.42 -4.27
C SER A 91 -2.11 3.10 -2.95
N LEU A 92 -0.81 2.79 -3.01
CA LEU A 92 0.07 2.64 -1.84
C LEU A 92 0.83 3.94 -1.51
N LYS A 93 0.46 5.05 -2.14
CA LYS A 93 1.15 6.33 -1.96
C LYS A 93 0.83 6.93 -0.60
N VAL A 94 1.89 7.25 0.15
CA VAL A 94 1.84 8.14 1.31
C VAL A 94 2.30 9.50 0.86
N THR A 95 1.49 10.52 1.08
CA THR A 95 1.86 11.91 0.80
C THR A 95 1.92 12.65 2.11
N ALA A 96 2.90 13.51 2.29
CA ALA A 96 2.90 14.44 3.41
C ALA A 96 3.09 15.87 2.96
N HIS A 97 2.35 16.71 3.65
CA HIS A 97 2.21 18.13 3.40
C HIS A 97 2.70 18.84 4.65
N ALA A 98 3.79 19.57 4.56
CA ALA A 98 4.27 20.42 5.63
C ALA A 98 3.97 21.88 5.30
N SER A 99 3.09 22.49 6.07
CA SER A 99 2.87 23.95 6.02
C SER A 99 3.69 24.62 7.10
N TYR A 100 4.39 25.70 6.77
CA TYR A 100 5.22 26.45 7.71
C TYR A 100 5.28 27.93 7.35
N ILE A 101 5.70 28.77 8.31
CA ILE A 101 5.95 30.20 8.06
C ILE A 101 7.44 30.38 7.82
N ASN A 102 7.81 31.03 6.72
CA ASN A 102 9.21 31.33 6.43
C ASN A 102 9.69 32.56 7.23
N ASN A 103 11.00 32.85 7.18
CA ASN A 103 11.59 33.99 7.90
C ASN A 103 11.05 35.37 7.49
N TYR A 104 10.29 35.46 6.39
CA TYR A 104 9.64 36.68 5.93
C TYR A 104 8.17 36.78 6.36
N GLY A 105 7.70 35.86 7.21
CA GLY A 105 6.31 35.83 7.68
C GLY A 105 5.30 35.28 6.66
N ALA A 106 5.75 34.74 5.52
CA ALA A 106 4.88 34.21 4.49
C ALA A 106 4.63 32.70 4.67
N PRO A 107 3.38 32.22 4.55
CA PRO A 107 3.06 30.80 4.62
C PRO A 107 3.59 30.07 3.38
N ARG A 108 4.18 28.90 3.60
CA ARG A 108 4.70 27.99 2.58
C ARG A 108 4.19 26.59 2.82
N ILE A 109 4.05 25.83 1.74
CA ILE A 109 3.70 24.42 1.77
C ILE A 109 4.77 23.66 0.99
N ILE A 110 5.25 22.56 1.54
CA ILE A 110 6.12 21.61 0.87
C ILE A 110 5.50 20.21 0.94
N ASP A 111 5.55 19.52 -0.19
CA ASP A 111 4.99 18.20 -0.35
C ASP A 111 6.10 17.17 -0.58
N ALA A 112 5.96 16.02 0.06
CA ALA A 112 6.79 14.86 -0.17
C ALA A 112 5.90 13.63 -0.31
N SER A 113 6.32 12.66 -1.13
CA SER A 113 5.58 11.40 -1.23
C SER A 113 6.51 10.20 -1.31
N ALA A 114 6.01 9.07 -0.81
CA ALA A 114 6.65 7.77 -0.84
C ALA A 114 5.60 6.69 -1.12
N LEU A 115 6.05 5.47 -1.38
CA LEU A 115 5.18 4.31 -1.54
C LEU A 115 5.35 3.39 -0.33
N LEU A 116 4.24 2.92 0.22
CA LEU A 116 4.24 1.85 1.19
C LEU A 116 4.69 0.54 0.54
N PRO A 117 5.37 -0.32 1.30
CA PRO A 117 5.75 -1.62 0.78
C PRO A 117 4.51 -2.46 0.46
N PHE A 118 4.53 -3.14 -0.69
CA PHE A 118 3.38 -3.88 -1.21
C PHE A 118 2.84 -4.97 -0.24
N ILE A 119 3.70 -5.56 0.61
CA ILE A 119 3.26 -6.55 1.60
C ILE A 119 2.26 -6.02 2.66
N VAL A 120 2.15 -4.69 2.80
CA VAL A 120 1.18 -4.08 3.73
C VAL A 120 -0.26 -4.46 3.35
N VAL A 121 -0.50 -4.79 2.08
CA VAL A 121 -1.85 -5.09 1.57
C VAL A 121 -2.00 -6.50 1.03
N ALA A 122 -0.91 -7.25 0.88
CA ALA A 122 -0.92 -8.56 0.25
C ALA A 122 0.14 -9.50 0.82
N LYS A 123 -0.09 -10.80 0.66
CA LYS A 123 0.79 -11.90 1.06
C LYS A 123 1.01 -12.86 -0.12
N PRO A 124 2.09 -13.66 -0.14
CA PRO A 124 2.25 -14.70 -1.15
C PRO A 124 1.21 -15.81 -0.96
N CYS A 125 0.74 -16.39 -2.06
CA CYS A 125 -0.16 -17.53 -2.06
C CYS A 125 0.19 -18.51 -3.20
N PRO A 126 -0.35 -19.74 -3.20
CA PRO A 126 -0.28 -20.63 -4.36
C PRO A 126 -0.87 -19.95 -5.62
N PRO A 127 -0.20 -20.00 -6.78
CA PRO A 127 -0.72 -19.43 -8.01
C PRO A 127 -1.97 -20.15 -8.50
N VAL A 128 -2.98 -19.38 -8.89
CA VAL A 128 -4.21 -19.89 -9.50
C VAL A 128 -4.00 -19.98 -11.01
N LYS A 129 -4.21 -21.18 -11.59
CA LYS A 129 -3.91 -21.45 -13.01
C LYS A 129 -4.91 -20.84 -13.97
N GLU A 130 -6.18 -20.80 -13.58
CA GLU A 130 -7.27 -20.27 -14.39
C GLU A 130 -7.95 -19.14 -13.62
N ALA A 131 -8.21 -18.05 -14.32
CA ALA A 131 -8.94 -16.91 -13.79
C ALA A 131 -9.74 -16.27 -14.92
N GLU A 132 -10.80 -15.55 -14.56
CA GLU A 132 -11.72 -14.92 -15.51
C GLU A 132 -11.03 -13.86 -16.38
N ILE A 133 -10.25 -12.98 -15.75
CA ILE A 133 -9.64 -11.82 -16.42
C ILE A 133 -8.14 -12.02 -16.57
N LYS A 134 -7.64 -11.80 -17.79
CA LYS A 134 -6.22 -11.98 -18.16
C LYS A 134 -5.69 -10.76 -18.88
N ILE A 135 -4.62 -10.18 -18.34
CA ILE A 135 -3.89 -9.05 -18.92
C ILE A 135 -2.49 -9.52 -19.30
N MET A 136 -2.01 -9.10 -20.47
CA MET A 136 -0.64 -9.38 -20.92
C MET A 136 0.11 -8.06 -21.08
N ILE A 137 1.22 -7.92 -20.35
CA ILE A 137 2.14 -6.80 -20.46
C ILE A 137 3.34 -7.25 -21.26
N ASP A 138 3.48 -6.72 -22.47
CA ASP A 138 4.65 -6.92 -23.31
C ASP A 138 5.76 -5.96 -22.89
N ILE A 139 7.01 -6.43 -22.95
CA ILE A 139 8.21 -5.65 -22.65
C ILE A 139 9.21 -5.77 -23.80
N ASN A 140 10.03 -4.76 -24.01
CA ASN A 140 11.10 -4.77 -25.03
C ASN A 140 12.41 -5.43 -24.55
N LYS A 141 12.38 -6.13 -23.40
CA LYS A 141 13.54 -6.72 -22.71
C LYS A 141 13.26 -8.18 -22.37
N LYS A 142 14.29 -8.94 -22.01
CA LYS A 142 14.11 -10.30 -21.50
C LYS A 142 13.33 -10.26 -20.17
N PRO A 143 12.29 -11.09 -19.99
CA PRO A 143 11.62 -11.20 -18.70
C PRO A 143 12.59 -11.64 -17.60
N LEU A 144 12.53 -10.95 -16.47
CA LEU A 144 13.27 -11.26 -15.26
C LEU A 144 12.52 -12.32 -14.45
N LEU A 145 13.26 -13.00 -13.58
CA LEU A 145 12.65 -13.94 -12.65
C LEU A 145 11.82 -13.18 -11.60
N LEU A 146 10.66 -13.74 -11.24
CA LEU A 146 9.77 -13.06 -10.29
C LEU A 146 10.36 -12.96 -8.87
N ASN A 147 11.28 -13.84 -8.49
CA ASN A 147 12.00 -13.74 -7.22
C ASN A 147 12.97 -12.54 -7.17
N GLU A 148 13.51 -12.11 -8.30
CA GLU A 148 14.36 -10.91 -8.38
C GLU A 148 13.53 -9.63 -8.31
N LEU A 149 12.29 -9.67 -8.81
CA LEU A 149 11.34 -8.56 -8.80
C LEU A 149 10.63 -8.46 -7.45
N PHE A 150 10.16 -9.56 -6.89
CA PHE A 150 9.37 -9.65 -5.66
C PHE A 150 10.06 -10.44 -4.55
N PRO A 151 11.30 -10.10 -4.13
CA PRO A 151 12.02 -10.88 -3.12
C PRO A 151 11.27 -10.97 -1.78
N ASP A 152 10.50 -9.93 -1.45
CA ASP A 152 9.62 -9.84 -0.29
C ASP A 152 8.44 -10.83 -0.33
N MET A 153 8.14 -11.44 -1.48
CA MET A 153 7.09 -12.45 -1.65
C MET A 153 7.62 -13.89 -1.64
N PHE A 154 8.93 -14.09 -1.41
CA PHE A 154 9.54 -15.44 -1.37
C PHE A 154 10.28 -15.69 -0.03
N MET A 155 9.96 -14.94 1.02
CA MET A 155 10.75 -14.91 2.27
C MET A 155 10.72 -16.22 3.08
N ASP A 156 9.74 -17.11 2.86
CA ASP A 156 9.56 -18.36 3.63
C ASP A 156 10.13 -19.60 2.93
N GLY A 157 11.11 -19.45 2.05
CA GLY A 157 11.74 -20.58 1.35
C GLY A 157 10.83 -21.25 0.30
N THR A 158 9.69 -20.65 -0.01
CA THR A 158 8.84 -21.04 -1.13
C THR A 158 9.63 -20.88 -2.42
N SER A 159 10.07 -21.99 -3.02
CA SER A 159 10.62 -21.99 -4.37
C SER A 159 9.57 -21.48 -5.35
N SER A 160 10.02 -20.82 -6.43
CA SER A 160 9.12 -20.40 -7.50
C SER A 160 8.26 -21.58 -7.96
N TYR A 161 6.95 -21.38 -8.00
CA TYR A 161 6.00 -22.41 -8.41
C TYR A 161 6.25 -22.82 -9.86
N SER A 162 5.70 -23.98 -10.27
CA SER A 162 5.89 -24.53 -11.62
C SER A 162 5.75 -23.47 -12.71
N GLY A 163 6.79 -23.30 -13.54
CA GLY A 163 6.79 -22.31 -14.62
C GLY A 163 7.25 -20.90 -14.21
N GLY A 164 7.65 -20.68 -12.97
CA GLY A 164 8.11 -19.37 -12.48
C GLY A 164 6.98 -18.42 -12.09
N ALA A 165 5.80 -18.96 -11.79
CA ALA A 165 4.62 -18.18 -11.42
C ALA A 165 4.69 -17.67 -9.97
N LEU A 166 4.05 -16.53 -9.72
CA LEU A 166 3.85 -15.94 -8.39
C LEU A 166 2.36 -15.74 -8.15
N GLY A 167 1.84 -16.33 -7.07
CA GLY A 167 0.51 -16.03 -6.54
C GLY A 167 0.60 -14.97 -5.46
N ILE A 168 -0.32 -14.02 -5.50
CA ILE A 168 -0.45 -12.91 -4.55
C ILE A 168 -1.90 -12.90 -4.09
N GLU A 169 -2.12 -12.91 -2.78
CA GLU A 169 -3.43 -12.79 -2.17
C GLU A 169 -3.48 -11.48 -1.37
N TYR A 170 -4.44 -10.61 -1.69
CA TYR A 170 -4.72 -9.44 -0.85
C TYR A 170 -5.36 -9.88 0.46
N TYR A 171 -5.21 -9.09 1.53
CA TYR A 171 -5.93 -9.35 2.78
C TYR A 171 -7.47 -9.23 2.65
N SER A 172 -7.96 -8.73 1.50
CA SER A 172 -9.36 -8.78 1.09
C SER A 172 -9.83 -10.15 0.59
N GLY A 173 -8.93 -11.14 0.45
CA GLY A 173 -9.21 -12.48 -0.05
C GLY A 173 -9.11 -12.63 -1.58
N HIS A 174 -8.94 -11.53 -2.32
CA HIS A 174 -8.77 -11.60 -3.78
C HIS A 174 -7.36 -12.04 -4.14
N SER A 175 -7.25 -12.96 -5.11
CA SER A 175 -5.97 -13.48 -5.57
C SER A 175 -5.62 -13.01 -6.98
N VAL A 176 -4.32 -12.83 -7.22
CA VAL A 176 -3.74 -12.43 -8.50
C VAL A 176 -2.54 -13.32 -8.77
N THR A 177 -2.41 -13.80 -10.00
CA THR A 177 -1.28 -14.61 -10.43
C THR A 177 -0.49 -13.92 -11.52
N ILE A 178 0.83 -13.83 -11.35
CA ILE A 178 1.78 -13.33 -12.35
C ILE A 178 2.54 -14.52 -12.94
N MET A 179 2.61 -14.59 -14.25
CA MET A 179 3.37 -15.60 -15.00
C MET A 179 4.28 -14.93 -16.02
N PRO A 180 5.60 -15.04 -15.88
CA PRO A 180 6.53 -14.62 -16.92
C PRO A 180 6.48 -15.63 -18.08
N SER A 181 6.45 -15.14 -19.31
CA SER A 181 6.55 -16.00 -20.48
C SER A 181 8.01 -16.40 -20.73
N LYS A 182 8.27 -17.71 -20.91
CA LYS A 182 9.63 -18.22 -21.18
C LYS A 182 10.11 -17.93 -22.60
N THR A 183 9.18 -17.90 -23.55
CA THR A 183 9.45 -17.79 -25.00
C THR A 183 9.12 -16.42 -25.57
N ALA A 184 8.43 -15.57 -24.80
CA ALA A 184 8.01 -14.25 -25.25
C ALA A 184 8.38 -13.21 -24.20
N GLN A 185 8.62 -11.99 -24.64
CA GLN A 185 9.00 -10.88 -23.76
C GLN A 185 7.75 -10.27 -23.11
N ARG A 186 7.05 -11.05 -22.29
CA ARG A 186 5.77 -10.64 -21.70
C ARG A 186 5.49 -11.26 -20.35
N TYR A 187 4.71 -10.57 -19.53
CA TYR A 187 4.12 -11.07 -18.30
C TYR A 187 2.62 -11.20 -18.47
N ARG A 188 2.07 -12.37 -18.13
CA ARG A 188 0.63 -12.56 -17.98
C ARG A 188 0.26 -12.33 -16.53
N ILE A 189 -0.73 -11.48 -16.28
CA ILE A 189 -1.31 -11.22 -14.97
C ILE A 189 -2.78 -11.62 -15.05
N GLN A 190 -3.27 -12.38 -14.07
CA GLN A 190 -4.64 -12.88 -14.09
C GLN A 190 -5.29 -12.88 -12.71
N SER A 191 -6.59 -12.63 -12.68
CA SER A 191 -7.43 -12.59 -11.47
C SER A 191 -8.90 -12.72 -11.87
N ASP A 192 -9.75 -13.08 -10.92
CA ASP A 192 -11.21 -13.10 -11.12
C ASP A 192 -11.84 -11.71 -10.99
N GLN A 193 -11.09 -10.74 -10.45
CA GLN A 193 -11.59 -9.38 -10.24
C GLN A 193 -10.71 -8.36 -10.95
N LEU A 194 -11.32 -7.49 -11.76
CA LEU A 194 -10.60 -6.46 -12.53
C LEU A 194 -9.84 -5.49 -11.61
N SER A 195 -10.49 -5.05 -10.52
CA SER A 195 -9.91 -4.10 -9.57
C SER A 195 -8.67 -4.65 -8.84
N ALA A 196 -8.55 -5.97 -8.68
CA ALA A 196 -7.40 -6.60 -8.04
C ALA A 196 -6.12 -6.52 -8.88
N LEU A 197 -6.25 -6.37 -10.21
CA LEU A 197 -5.12 -6.35 -11.14
C LEU A 197 -4.30 -5.04 -11.06
N TRP A 198 -4.95 -3.91 -10.78
CA TRP A 198 -4.33 -2.58 -10.87
C TRP A 198 -3.06 -2.43 -10.04
N LEU A 199 -3.13 -2.72 -8.73
CA LEU A 199 -1.97 -2.55 -7.85
C LEU A 199 -0.84 -3.53 -8.21
N VAL A 200 -1.15 -4.77 -8.56
CA VAL A 200 -0.13 -5.76 -9.00
C VAL A 200 0.56 -5.29 -10.28
N VAL A 201 -0.20 -4.82 -11.26
CA VAL A 201 0.34 -4.31 -12.53
C VAL A 201 1.22 -3.10 -12.29
N SER A 202 0.74 -2.13 -11.51
CA SER A 202 1.50 -0.92 -11.15
C SER A 202 2.82 -1.28 -10.45
N GLU A 203 2.77 -2.21 -9.50
CA GLU A 203 3.94 -2.64 -8.74
C GLU A 203 4.94 -3.44 -9.60
N LEU A 204 4.45 -4.30 -10.51
CA LEU A 204 5.28 -5.02 -11.48
C LEU A 204 6.03 -4.04 -12.39
N VAL A 205 5.30 -3.10 -13.01
CA VAL A 205 5.90 -2.10 -13.90
C VAL A 205 6.93 -1.25 -13.16
N ARG A 206 6.61 -0.81 -11.94
CA ARG A 206 7.53 -0.03 -11.09
C ARG A 206 8.81 -0.80 -10.78
N ARG A 207 8.71 -2.08 -10.38
CA ARG A 207 9.86 -2.93 -10.06
C ARG A 207 10.70 -3.23 -11.30
N LEU A 208 10.09 -3.50 -12.45
CA LEU A 208 10.79 -3.66 -13.72
C LEU A 208 11.58 -2.40 -14.08
N GLN A 209 10.94 -1.23 -14.05
CA GLN A 209 11.60 0.04 -14.33
C GLN A 209 12.78 0.28 -13.38
N HIS A 210 12.64 -0.05 -12.10
CA HIS A 210 13.73 0.10 -11.14
C HIS A 210 14.93 -0.81 -11.44
N LYS A 211 14.68 -2.07 -11.84
CA LYS A 211 15.74 -3.03 -12.18
C LYS A 211 16.44 -2.68 -13.48
N PHE A 212 15.69 -2.40 -14.54
CA PHE A 212 16.26 -2.07 -15.84
C PHE A 212 16.96 -0.70 -15.89
N ARG A 213 16.61 0.25 -15.01
CA ARG A 213 17.38 1.50 -14.84
C ARG A 213 18.81 1.28 -14.34
N LYS A 214 19.09 0.15 -13.69
CA LYS A 214 20.41 -0.20 -13.16
C LYS A 214 21.23 -1.03 -14.13
N GLU A 215 20.63 -1.53 -15.21
CA GLU A 215 21.37 -2.29 -16.22
C GLU A 215 22.24 -1.37 -17.07
N PRO A 216 23.40 -1.86 -17.52
CA PRO A 216 24.32 -1.07 -18.37
C PRO A 216 23.76 -0.82 -19.78
N ASP A 217 22.76 -1.59 -20.20
CA ASP A 217 22.06 -1.40 -21.46
C ASP A 217 21.14 -0.17 -21.37
N ASN A 218 21.59 0.95 -21.96
CA ASN A 218 20.98 2.28 -21.88
C ASN A 218 19.62 2.40 -22.59
N SER A 219 19.07 1.30 -23.13
CA SER A 219 17.75 1.31 -23.75
C SER A 219 16.63 1.31 -22.70
N LYS A 220 15.77 2.33 -22.78
CA LYS A 220 14.62 2.52 -21.88
C LYS A 220 13.67 1.32 -21.96
N LEU A 221 13.28 0.79 -20.81
CA LEU A 221 12.21 -0.21 -20.73
C LEU A 221 10.90 0.39 -21.25
N ILE A 222 10.27 -0.31 -22.18
CA ILE A 222 8.93 -0.04 -22.68
C ILE A 222 8.04 -1.19 -22.20
N CYS A 223 6.93 -0.84 -21.54
CA CYS A 223 5.85 -1.76 -21.21
C CYS A 223 4.66 -1.40 -22.08
N SER A 224 4.19 -2.34 -22.90
CA SER A 224 3.06 -2.15 -23.80
C SER A 224 1.94 -3.14 -23.49
N PHE A 225 0.72 -2.73 -23.77
CA PHE A 225 -0.47 -3.57 -23.68
C PHE A 225 -1.09 -3.65 -25.08
N THR A 226 -1.13 -4.85 -25.64
CA THR A 226 -1.53 -5.11 -27.03
C THR A 226 -2.91 -5.78 -27.15
N SER A 227 -3.53 -6.11 -26.01
CA SER A 227 -4.85 -6.73 -25.96
C SER A 227 -5.96 -5.66 -25.99
N PRO A 228 -7.21 -6.00 -26.35
CA PRO A 228 -8.32 -5.08 -26.17
C PRO A 228 -8.47 -4.73 -24.69
N LEU A 229 -8.80 -3.46 -24.40
CA LEU A 229 -9.09 -3.03 -23.03
C LEU A 229 -10.32 -3.81 -22.52
N PRO A 230 -10.33 -4.28 -21.25
CA PRO A 230 -11.46 -4.97 -20.63
C PRO A 230 -12.58 -3.96 -20.30
N LEU A 231 -13.13 -3.34 -21.35
CA LEU A 231 -14.19 -2.34 -21.25
C LEU A 231 -15.51 -2.92 -20.74
N PRO A 232 -15.95 -4.13 -21.14
CA PRO A 232 -17.19 -4.72 -20.61
C PRO A 232 -17.14 -4.88 -19.08
N GLU A 233 -16.03 -5.41 -18.56
CA GLU A 233 -15.83 -5.60 -17.12
C GLU A 233 -15.72 -4.24 -16.40
N TYR A 234 -15.10 -3.25 -17.03
CA TYR A 234 -15.01 -1.90 -16.50
C TYR A 234 -16.39 -1.20 -16.42
N PHE A 235 -17.19 -1.26 -17.48
CA PHE A 235 -18.54 -0.67 -17.48
C PHE A 235 -19.47 -1.36 -16.51
N LYS A 236 -19.38 -2.68 -16.35
CA LYS A 236 -20.11 -3.42 -15.33
C LYS A 236 -19.83 -2.87 -13.92
N ILE A 237 -18.57 -2.61 -13.58
CA ILE A 237 -18.20 -2.02 -12.28
C ILE A 237 -18.83 -0.63 -12.08
N ILE A 238 -18.87 0.18 -13.14
CA ILE A 238 -19.49 1.51 -13.11
C ILE A 238 -21.01 1.38 -12.86
N GLU A 239 -21.69 0.51 -13.60
CA GLU A 239 -23.13 0.27 -13.46
C GLU A 239 -23.48 -0.26 -12.06
N ASP A 240 -22.71 -1.22 -11.55
CA ASP A 240 -22.86 -1.76 -10.19
C ASP A 240 -22.70 -0.65 -9.13
N HIS A 241 -21.73 0.26 -9.31
CA HIS A 241 -21.53 1.39 -8.41
C HIS A 241 -22.73 2.36 -8.42
N PHE A 242 -23.21 2.75 -9.60
CA PHE A 242 -24.36 3.66 -9.72
C PHE A 242 -25.66 3.06 -9.17
N THR A 243 -25.88 1.77 -9.43
CA THR A 243 -27.07 1.07 -8.91
C THR A 243 -27.00 0.86 -7.39
N GLY A 244 -25.80 0.69 -6.83
CA GLY A 244 -25.57 0.66 -5.39
C GLY A 244 -25.88 2.00 -4.72
N CYS A 245 -25.31 3.12 -5.22
CA CYS A 245 -25.55 4.45 -4.68
C CYS A 245 -27.02 4.91 -4.76
N SER A 246 -27.76 4.44 -5.77
CA SER A 246 -29.19 4.75 -5.91
C SER A 246 -30.06 4.07 -4.84
N LYS A 247 -29.59 2.97 -4.24
CA LYS A 247 -30.32 2.24 -3.19
C LYS A 247 -30.11 2.86 -1.80
N GLU A 248 -28.95 3.44 -1.53
CA GLU A 248 -28.65 4.11 -0.25
C GLU A 248 -29.38 5.45 -0.07
N THR A 249 -29.84 6.08 -1.16
CA THR A 249 -30.57 7.36 -1.14
C THR A 249 -32.10 7.20 -1.01
N SER A 250 -32.61 5.97 -0.92
CA SER A 250 -34.05 5.67 -0.86
C SER A 250 -34.55 5.24 0.54
N HIS A 251 -33.82 5.58 1.61
CA HIS A 251 -34.21 5.32 3.00
C HIS A 251 -34.26 6.59 3.84
#